data_AF-A0A6A5GMP0-F1
#
_entry.id   AF-A0A6A5GMP0-F1
#
_cell.length_a   1.000
_cell.length_b   1.000
_cell.length_c   1.000
_cell.angle_alpha   90.00
_cell.angle_beta   90.00
_cell.angle_gamma   90.00
#
_symmetry.space_group_name_H-M   'P 1'
#
loop_
_entity.id
_entity.type
_entity.pdbx_description
1 polymer ?
#
loop_
_entity_poly.entity_id
_entity_poly.type
_entity_poly.pdbx_seq_one_letter_code
_entity_poly.pdbx_strand_id
1 'polypeptide(L)'
;MIYSQSTIIISLLACILIINILSCFSVFRLEQKFEADELIDIYNPNALKDLRAKYNLKANKYSLELSQVARGADHKRFFGKVKLEAFCAIKERIGDIDDGGKYVCNPRAVRKDNCTLISLGLNNAISYDQHIQNVTGGHCRILGADKDPQNITIQEDYERINGQLFVGMIPKEISISSMLKKAERREVELLKIDIEGGEHEGLEPFIREYRVCQIFIEVHGTPSEHMRMLQTMAKYNFRIFNVEPNPYCSNCCEYSLIQDSCMDQYGVYPLVPIVPKVEF
;
A
#
# COMPACT_ATOMS: atom_id res chain seq x y z
N MET A 1 -11.48 -2.80 -58.75
CA MET A 1 -10.18 -2.42 -58.18
C MET A 1 -9.51 -3.67 -57.62
N ILE A 2 -8.61 -4.26 -58.39
CA ILE A 2 -7.86 -5.45 -57.98
C ILE A 2 -6.65 -4.95 -57.21
N TYR A 3 -6.63 -5.12 -55.89
CA TYR A 3 -5.39 -4.93 -55.14
C TYR A 3 -4.38 -5.96 -55.66
N SER A 4 -3.22 -5.47 -56.11
CA SER A 4 -2.11 -6.34 -56.53
C SER A 4 -1.74 -7.26 -55.36
N GLN A 5 -1.41 -8.53 -55.64
CA GLN A 5 -0.92 -9.47 -54.63
C GLN A 5 0.20 -8.86 -53.77
N SER A 6 1.03 -8.00 -54.37
CA SER A 6 2.10 -7.29 -53.68
C SER A 6 1.58 -6.33 -52.61
N THR A 7 0.46 -5.64 -52.83
CA THR A 7 -0.12 -4.70 -51.86
C THR A 7 -0.68 -5.42 -50.64
N ILE A 8 -1.28 -6.60 -50.84
CA ILE A 8 -1.79 -7.45 -49.75
C ILE A 8 -0.62 -7.98 -48.90
N ILE A 9 0.45 -8.46 -49.54
CA ILE A 9 1.65 -8.96 -48.85
C ILE A 9 2.32 -7.85 -48.03
N ILE A 10 2.48 -6.64 -48.61
CA ILE A 10 3.06 -5.49 -47.91
C ILE A 10 2.21 -5.10 -46.69
N SER A 11 0.88 -5.07 -46.83
CA SER A 11 -0.01 -4.77 -45.72
C SER A 11 0.07 -5.80 -44.59
N LEU A 12 0.19 -7.09 -44.93
CA LEU A 12 0.31 -8.18 -43.96
C LEU A 12 1.63 -8.09 -43.19
N LEU A 13 2.74 -7.82 -43.89
CA LEU A 13 4.06 -7.62 -43.28
C LEU A 13 4.07 -6.39 -42.36
N ALA A 14 3.41 -5.30 -42.76
CA ALA A 14 3.27 -4.11 -41.92
C ALA A 14 2.46 -4.40 -40.65
N CYS A 15 1.36 -5.15 -40.75
CA CYS A 15 0.58 -5.58 -39.58
C CYS A 15 1.40 -6.46 -38.63
N ILE A 16 2.14 -7.44 -39.15
CA ILE A 16 3.02 -8.29 -38.34
C ILE A 16 4.11 -7.46 -37.65
N LEU A 17 4.70 -6.49 -38.35
CA LEU A 17 5.71 -5.61 -37.77
C LEU A 17 5.11 -4.75 -36.64
N ILE A 18 3.93 -4.17 -36.83
CA ILE A 18 3.23 -3.39 -35.81
C ILE A 18 2.92 -4.25 -34.59
N ILE A 19 2.41 -5.47 -34.78
CA ILE A 19 2.13 -6.39 -33.67
C ILE A 19 3.42 -6.72 -32.92
N ASN A 20 4.52 -7.03 -33.61
CA ASN A 20 5.81 -7.31 -32.96
C ASN A 20 6.35 -6.09 -32.20
N ILE A 21 6.23 -4.89 -32.76
CA ILE A 21 6.63 -3.65 -32.08
C ILE A 21 5.77 -3.44 -30.82
N LEU A 22 4.45 -3.58 -30.91
CA LEU A 22 3.54 -3.46 -29.76
C LEU A 22 3.84 -4.51 -28.69
N SER A 23 4.05 -5.77 -29.08
CA SER A 23 4.45 -6.84 -28.17
C SER A 23 5.80 -6.57 -27.52
N CYS A 24 6.78 -6.06 -28.27
CA CYS A 24 8.09 -5.67 -27.73
C CYS A 24 7.97 -4.51 -26.74
N PHE A 25 7.15 -3.49 -27.04
CA PHE A 25 6.86 -2.41 -26.09
C PHE A 25 6.15 -2.91 -24.83
N SER A 26 5.23 -3.88 -24.96
CA SER A 26 4.56 -4.50 -23.82
C SER A 26 5.53 -5.31 -22.96
N VAL A 27 6.42 -6.10 -23.58
CA VAL A 27 7.48 -6.86 -22.89
C VAL A 27 8.48 -5.92 -22.21
N PHE A 28 8.92 -4.86 -22.90
CA PHE A 28 9.83 -3.86 -22.31
C PHE A 28 9.19 -3.11 -21.13
N ARG A 29 7.89 -2.80 -21.21
CA ARG A 29 7.14 -2.24 -20.06
C ARG A 29 7.03 -3.23 -18.90
N LEU A 30 6.86 -4.53 -19.18
CA LEU A 30 6.88 -5.58 -18.17
C LEU A 30 8.27 -5.71 -17.54
N GLU A 31 9.34 -5.71 -18.33
CA GLU A 31 10.73 -5.72 -17.84
C GLU A 31 11.04 -4.51 -16.97
N GLN A 32 10.62 -3.29 -17.35
CA GLN A 32 10.75 -2.12 -16.48
C GLN A 32 9.96 -2.24 -15.17
N LYS A 33 8.81 -2.94 -15.19
CA LYS A 33 8.04 -3.24 -13.98
C LYS A 33 8.79 -4.23 -13.08
N PHE A 34 9.53 -5.17 -13.68
CA PHE A 34 10.41 -6.12 -12.98
C PHE A 34 11.72 -5.49 -12.48
N GLU A 35 12.32 -4.53 -13.20
CA GLU A 35 13.53 -3.79 -12.74
C GLU A 35 13.27 -2.95 -11.48
N ALA A 36 12.02 -2.69 -11.13
CA ALA A 36 11.64 -1.98 -9.91
C ALA A 36 11.75 -2.85 -8.64
N ASP A 37 11.70 -4.18 -8.76
CA ASP A 37 12.02 -5.09 -7.67
C ASP A 37 13.53 -5.37 -7.70
N GLU A 38 14.25 -4.82 -6.72
CA GLU A 38 15.66 -5.16 -6.55
C GLU A 38 15.77 -6.67 -6.27
N LEU A 39 16.29 -7.42 -7.25
CA LEU A 39 16.60 -8.84 -7.08
C LEU A 39 17.59 -9.02 -5.93
N ILE A 40 17.09 -9.58 -4.83
CA ILE A 40 17.90 -9.97 -3.69
C ILE A 40 18.36 -11.39 -3.93
N ASP A 41 19.68 -11.59 -3.92
CA ASP A 41 20.26 -12.92 -3.93
C ASP A 41 19.98 -13.60 -2.58
N ILE A 42 18.92 -14.41 -2.55
CA ILE A 42 18.49 -15.16 -1.36
C ILE A 42 19.51 -16.20 -0.89
N TYR A 43 20.52 -16.53 -1.72
CA TYR A 43 21.60 -17.45 -1.35
C TYR A 43 22.79 -16.75 -0.72
N ASN A 44 22.89 -15.41 -0.84
CA ASN A 44 23.91 -14.63 -0.18
C ASN A 44 23.44 -14.22 1.24
N PRO A 45 24.07 -14.73 2.32
CA PRO A 45 23.68 -14.39 3.69
C PRO A 45 23.91 -12.91 4.05
N ASN A 46 24.69 -12.17 3.25
CA ASN A 46 24.93 -10.75 3.41
C ASN A 46 24.05 -9.88 2.49
N ALA A 47 23.21 -10.44 1.63
CA ALA A 47 22.46 -9.68 0.63
C ALA A 47 21.66 -8.51 1.22
N LEU A 48 20.99 -8.74 2.37
CA LEU A 48 20.23 -7.69 3.06
C LEU A 48 21.11 -6.62 3.70
N LYS A 49 22.31 -6.99 4.18
CA LYS A 49 23.30 -6.04 4.70
C LYS A 49 23.87 -5.17 3.57
N ASP A 50 24.20 -5.80 2.44
CA ASP A 50 24.72 -5.13 1.25
C ASP A 50 23.67 -4.18 0.65
N LEU A 51 22.41 -4.63 0.62
CA LEU A 51 21.26 -3.82 0.21
C LEU A 51 21.13 -2.58 1.09
N ARG A 52 21.13 -2.76 2.42
CA ARG A 52 21.07 -1.63 3.36
C ARG A 52 22.26 -0.69 3.20
N ALA A 53 23.46 -1.20 2.99
CA ALA A 53 24.65 -0.38 2.75
C ALA A 53 24.51 0.45 1.46
N LYS A 54 24.02 -0.15 0.37
CA LYS A 54 23.71 0.54 -0.90
C LYS A 54 22.67 1.65 -0.71
N TYR A 55 21.62 1.40 0.07
CA TYR A 55 20.61 2.39 0.42
C TYR A 55 21.21 3.53 1.23
N ASN A 56 22.05 3.21 2.22
CA ASN A 56 22.70 4.18 3.07
C ASN A 56 23.57 5.16 2.27
N LEU A 57 24.37 4.65 1.33
CA LEU A 57 25.22 5.47 0.45
C LEU A 57 24.42 6.46 -0.41
N LYS A 58 23.18 6.11 -0.75
CA LYS A 58 22.32 6.91 -1.64
C LYS A 58 21.21 7.65 -0.90
N ALA A 59 21.12 7.53 0.43
CA ALA A 59 19.96 7.99 1.19
C ALA A 59 19.69 9.49 1.01
N ASN A 60 20.73 10.32 1.17
CA ASN A 60 20.63 11.78 0.97
C ASN A 60 20.19 12.15 -0.46
N LYS A 61 20.69 11.43 -1.46
CA LYS A 61 20.32 11.65 -2.86
C LYS A 61 18.84 11.29 -3.08
N TYR A 62 18.39 10.15 -2.59
CA TYR A 62 16.99 9.73 -2.73
C TYR A 62 16.04 10.69 -2.00
N SER A 63 16.39 11.12 -0.79
CA SER A 63 15.61 12.08 -0.01
C SER A 63 15.50 13.45 -0.73
N LEU A 64 16.60 13.93 -1.31
CA LEU A 64 16.62 15.16 -2.09
C LEU A 64 15.78 15.04 -3.37
N GLU A 65 15.93 13.95 -4.11
CA GLU A 65 15.15 13.71 -5.34
C GLU A 65 13.65 13.64 -5.05
N LEU A 66 13.24 12.90 -4.01
CA LEU A 66 11.85 12.81 -3.56
C LEU A 66 11.30 14.19 -3.20
N SER A 67 12.04 14.98 -2.42
CA SER A 67 11.65 16.33 -2.02
C SER A 67 11.53 17.31 -3.20
N GLN A 68 12.38 17.14 -4.23
CA GLN A 68 12.31 17.95 -5.44
C GLN A 68 11.07 17.63 -6.26
N VAL A 69 10.76 16.35 -6.48
CA VAL A 69 9.60 15.95 -7.29
C VAL A 69 8.28 16.22 -6.58
N ALA A 70 8.26 16.23 -5.24
CA ALA A 70 7.09 16.61 -4.44
C ALA A 70 6.57 18.04 -4.69
N ARG A 71 7.44 18.95 -5.17
CA ARG A 71 7.07 20.33 -5.50
C ARG A 71 6.45 20.48 -6.89
N GLY A 72 6.51 19.43 -7.71
CA GLY A 72 5.91 19.40 -9.03
C GLY A 72 4.47 18.91 -9.01
N ALA A 73 3.89 18.75 -10.21
CA ALA A 73 2.54 18.23 -10.42
C ALA A 73 2.53 16.83 -11.09
N ASP A 74 3.70 16.22 -11.29
CA ASP A 74 3.82 14.91 -11.97
C ASP A 74 3.80 13.77 -10.93
N HIS A 75 2.61 13.19 -10.74
CA HIS A 75 2.36 12.07 -9.83
C HIS A 75 3.19 10.83 -10.17
N LYS A 76 3.26 10.45 -11.45
CA LYS A 76 4.02 9.27 -11.88
C LYS A 76 5.49 9.43 -11.53
N ARG A 77 6.05 10.62 -11.77
CA ARG A 77 7.42 10.94 -11.38
C ARG A 77 7.60 10.96 -9.87
N PHE A 78 6.64 11.46 -9.11
CA PHE A 78 6.68 11.44 -7.65
C PHE A 78 6.69 9.99 -7.12
N PHE A 79 5.70 9.17 -7.51
CA PHE A 79 5.58 7.77 -7.06
C PHE A 79 6.83 6.96 -7.39
N GLY A 80 7.39 7.12 -8.60
CA GLY A 80 8.62 6.43 -9.00
C GLY A 80 9.88 6.83 -8.22
N LYS A 81 9.82 7.91 -7.43
CA LYS A 81 10.91 8.35 -6.54
C LYS A 81 10.73 7.93 -5.09
N VAL A 82 9.56 7.44 -4.69
CA VAL A 82 9.39 6.83 -3.37
C VAL A 82 10.20 5.54 -3.33
N LYS A 83 11.00 5.37 -2.27
CA LYS A 83 11.87 4.20 -2.07
C LYS A 83 11.43 3.42 -0.84
N LEU A 84 11.70 2.12 -0.88
CA LEU A 84 11.48 1.26 0.28
C LEU A 84 12.46 1.62 1.39
N GLU A 85 11.97 1.66 2.62
CA GLU A 85 12.75 1.93 3.84
C GLU A 85 12.79 0.70 4.76
N ALA A 86 12.06 -0.35 4.36
CA ALA A 86 11.99 -1.65 5.00
C ALA A 86 11.86 -2.74 3.93
N PHE A 87 12.50 -3.88 4.17
CA PHE A 87 12.41 -5.06 3.31
C PHE A 87 11.56 -6.14 3.99
N CYS A 88 10.48 -6.56 3.33
CA CYS A 88 9.63 -7.65 3.78
C CYS A 88 9.85 -8.88 2.90
N ALA A 89 10.38 -9.96 3.47
CA ALA A 89 10.63 -11.20 2.75
C ALA A 89 9.35 -11.99 2.42
N ILE A 90 8.33 -11.88 3.27
CA ILE A 90 7.03 -12.56 3.11
C ILE A 90 5.98 -11.49 2.86
N LYS A 91 5.89 -11.01 1.61
CA LYS A 91 4.94 -9.98 1.20
C LYS A 91 3.79 -10.63 0.44
N GLU A 92 2.57 -10.49 0.93
CA GLU A 92 1.37 -11.12 0.37
C GLU A 92 0.37 -10.06 -0.10
N ARG A 93 -0.21 -10.26 -1.29
CA ARG A 93 -1.36 -9.47 -1.77
C ARG A 93 -2.63 -10.03 -1.12
N ILE A 94 -3.33 -9.19 -0.37
CA ILE A 94 -4.57 -9.55 0.35
C ILE A 94 -5.74 -8.77 -0.25
N GLY A 95 -6.90 -9.41 -0.37
CA GLY A 95 -8.03 -8.91 -1.15
C GLY A 95 -7.89 -9.17 -2.66
N ASP A 96 -8.57 -8.38 -3.47
CA ASP A 96 -8.61 -8.54 -4.93
C ASP A 96 -7.27 -8.17 -5.58
N ILE A 97 -7.02 -8.73 -6.78
CA ILE A 97 -5.80 -8.51 -7.58
C ILE A 97 -5.78 -7.11 -8.21
N ASP A 98 -6.96 -6.54 -8.47
CA ASP A 98 -7.12 -5.24 -9.11
C ASP A 98 -7.18 -4.11 -8.06
N ASP A 99 -8.35 -3.52 -7.83
CA ASP A 99 -8.56 -2.42 -6.90
C ASP A 99 -8.98 -2.93 -5.51
N GLY A 100 -8.62 -2.19 -4.45
CA GLY A 100 -9.01 -2.46 -3.06
C GLY A 100 -8.19 -3.51 -2.30
N GLY A 101 -7.45 -4.40 -2.98
CA GLY A 101 -6.50 -5.30 -2.33
C GLY A 101 -5.20 -4.60 -1.94
N LYS A 102 -4.56 -5.00 -0.83
CA LYS A 102 -3.35 -4.36 -0.29
C LYS A 102 -2.20 -5.36 -0.11
N TYR A 103 -0.96 -4.90 -0.22
CA TYR A 103 0.21 -5.71 0.14
C TYR A 103 0.48 -5.66 1.65
N VAL A 104 0.47 -6.84 2.28
CA VAL A 104 0.65 -7.03 3.72
C VAL A 104 1.94 -7.80 3.98
N CYS A 105 2.74 -7.35 4.94
CA CYS A 105 3.93 -8.08 5.35
C CYS A 105 3.59 -9.15 6.38
N ASN A 106 3.94 -10.40 6.08
CA ASN A 106 3.81 -11.57 6.94
C ASN A 106 2.52 -11.58 7.79
N PRO A 107 1.34 -11.57 7.16
CA PRO A 107 0.06 -11.45 7.85
C PRO A 107 -0.18 -12.54 8.91
N ARG A 108 0.47 -13.70 8.79
CA ARG A 108 0.38 -14.80 9.77
C ARG A 108 1.08 -14.50 11.09
N ALA A 109 1.94 -13.47 11.14
CA ALA A 109 2.68 -13.06 12.32
C ALA A 109 1.93 -12.07 13.22
N VAL A 110 0.65 -11.78 12.93
CA VAL A 110 -0.20 -11.06 13.89
C VAL A 110 -0.22 -11.78 15.24
N ARG A 111 -0.33 -11.01 16.32
CA ARG A 111 -0.41 -11.57 17.68
C ARG A 111 -1.56 -12.56 17.81
N LYS A 112 -1.36 -13.62 18.59
CA LYS A 112 -2.37 -14.67 18.80
C LYS A 112 -3.51 -14.21 19.72
N ASP A 113 -3.17 -13.41 20.72
CA ASP A 113 -4.16 -12.87 21.66
C ASP A 113 -4.41 -11.39 21.41
N ASN A 114 -5.66 -10.97 21.61
CA ASN A 114 -6.08 -9.57 21.56
C ASN A 114 -5.72 -8.81 20.26
N CYS A 115 -5.65 -9.51 19.13
CA CYS A 115 -5.35 -8.94 17.82
C CYS A 115 -6.51 -8.09 17.27
N THR A 116 -6.23 -6.88 16.79
CA THR A 116 -7.23 -6.01 16.15
C THR A 116 -6.80 -5.67 14.73
N LEU A 117 -7.73 -5.81 13.79
CA LEU A 117 -7.59 -5.34 12.42
C LEU A 117 -8.58 -4.19 12.20
N ILE A 118 -8.23 -3.19 11.41
CA ILE A 118 -9.14 -2.11 11.02
C ILE A 118 -9.14 -2.00 9.49
N SER A 119 -10.33 -1.87 8.91
CA SER A 119 -10.54 -1.65 7.48
C SER A 119 -11.52 -0.50 7.26
N LEU A 120 -11.03 0.58 6.65
CA LEU A 120 -11.82 1.79 6.43
C LEU A 120 -12.11 1.95 4.92
N GLY A 121 -13.33 2.40 4.62
CA GLY A 121 -13.87 2.54 3.26
C GLY A 121 -14.24 1.20 2.65
N LEU A 122 -15.29 0.60 3.17
CA LEU A 122 -15.76 -0.71 2.72
C LEU A 122 -16.56 -0.62 1.42
N ASN A 123 -17.49 0.34 1.30
CA ASN A 123 -18.38 0.52 0.15
C ASN A 123 -19.01 -0.80 -0.38
N ASN A 124 -19.50 -1.66 0.52
CA ASN A 124 -20.01 -3.02 0.25
C ASN A 124 -18.98 -4.03 -0.31
N ALA A 125 -17.70 -3.69 -0.35
CA ALA A 125 -16.60 -4.56 -0.73
C ALA A 125 -15.80 -5.01 0.50
N ILE A 126 -15.84 -6.31 0.79
CA ILE A 126 -15.19 -6.93 1.96
C ILE A 126 -14.23 -8.07 1.58
N SER A 127 -13.81 -8.13 0.31
CA SER A 127 -12.90 -9.18 -0.18
C SER A 127 -11.56 -9.16 0.57
N TYR A 128 -11.02 -7.96 0.81
CA TYR A 128 -9.84 -7.77 1.67
C TYR A 128 -10.09 -8.31 3.08
N ASP A 129 -11.20 -7.92 3.71
CA ASP A 129 -11.54 -8.24 5.10
C ASP A 129 -11.69 -9.75 5.34
N GLN A 130 -12.40 -10.43 4.43
CA GLN A 130 -12.53 -11.89 4.45
C GLN A 130 -11.19 -12.57 4.23
N HIS A 131 -10.41 -12.10 3.25
CA HIS A 131 -9.10 -12.68 2.93
C HIS A 131 -8.11 -12.49 4.09
N ILE A 132 -8.01 -11.29 4.66
CA ILE A 132 -7.09 -11.04 5.78
C ILE A 132 -7.49 -11.85 7.00
N GLN A 133 -8.79 -11.97 7.32
CA GLN A 133 -9.22 -12.81 8.43
C GLN A 133 -8.90 -14.28 8.23
N ASN A 134 -9.05 -14.80 7.01
CA ASN A 134 -8.65 -16.17 6.72
C ASN A 134 -7.14 -16.39 6.91
N VAL A 135 -6.32 -15.47 6.38
CA VAL A 135 -4.85 -15.60 6.44
C VAL A 135 -4.31 -15.42 7.85
N THR A 136 -4.92 -14.56 8.68
CA THR A 136 -4.53 -14.40 10.08
C THR A 136 -4.99 -15.55 10.96
N GLY A 137 -5.92 -16.40 10.49
CA GLY A 137 -6.47 -17.54 11.25
C GLY A 137 -7.79 -17.22 11.97
N GLY A 138 -8.42 -16.09 11.66
CA GLY A 138 -9.76 -15.72 12.10
C GLY A 138 -9.88 -15.29 13.57
N HIS A 139 -8.78 -15.26 14.32
CA HIS A 139 -8.79 -14.95 15.75
C HIS A 139 -8.78 -13.45 16.06
N CYS A 140 -8.44 -12.60 15.09
CA CYS A 140 -8.44 -11.16 15.30
C CYS A 140 -9.87 -10.60 15.33
N ARG A 141 -10.10 -9.52 16.07
CA ARG A 141 -11.31 -8.69 15.95
C ARG A 141 -11.10 -7.74 14.77
N ILE A 142 -12.00 -7.73 13.79
CA ILE A 142 -11.91 -6.80 12.64
C ILE A 142 -12.95 -5.68 12.77
N LEU A 143 -12.50 -4.43 12.72
CA LEU A 143 -13.36 -3.25 12.80
C LEU A 143 -13.46 -2.62 11.41
N GLY A 144 -14.67 -2.60 10.85
CA GLY A 144 -14.97 -2.06 9.54
C GLY A 144 -15.71 -0.74 9.64
N ALA A 145 -15.41 0.21 8.76
CA ALA A 145 -16.19 1.45 8.69
C ALA A 145 -16.36 1.95 7.28
N ASP A 146 -17.51 2.58 7.06
CA ASP A 146 -17.81 3.32 5.84
C ASP A 146 -18.71 4.53 6.17
N LYS A 147 -18.77 5.49 5.25
CA LYS A 147 -19.68 6.64 5.39
C LYS A 147 -21.15 6.19 5.34
N ASP A 148 -21.46 5.15 4.58
CA ASP A 148 -22.82 4.63 4.42
C ASP A 148 -23.01 3.26 5.10
N PRO A 149 -24.23 2.93 5.58
CA PRO A 149 -24.55 1.58 6.02
C PRO A 149 -24.30 0.55 4.93
N GLN A 150 -23.68 -0.57 5.31
CA GLN A 150 -23.50 -1.72 4.42
C GLN A 150 -24.83 -2.44 4.19
N ASN A 151 -24.99 -3.12 3.07
CA ASN A 151 -26.18 -3.94 2.83
C ASN A 151 -26.26 -5.13 3.80
N ILE A 152 -27.44 -5.75 3.92
CA ILE A 152 -27.68 -6.80 4.91
C ILE A 152 -26.75 -8.01 4.75
N THR A 153 -26.47 -8.43 3.52
CA THR A 153 -25.55 -9.54 3.24
C THR A 153 -24.15 -9.23 3.75
N ILE A 154 -23.67 -8.01 3.51
CA ILE A 154 -22.36 -7.57 3.98
C ILE A 154 -22.32 -7.48 5.51
N GLN A 155 -23.40 -7.03 6.16
CA GLN A 155 -23.49 -7.02 7.62
C GLN A 155 -23.35 -8.43 8.21
N GLU A 156 -24.12 -9.39 7.69
CA GLU A 156 -24.07 -10.80 8.11
C GLU A 156 -22.69 -11.43 7.83
N ASP A 157 -22.11 -11.15 6.66
CA ASP A 157 -20.80 -11.63 6.28
C ASP A 157 -19.70 -11.10 7.20
N TYR A 158 -19.80 -9.83 7.60
CA TYR A 158 -18.84 -9.19 8.49
C TYR A 158 -18.92 -9.78 9.90
N GLU A 159 -20.12 -10.05 10.41
CA GLU A 159 -20.29 -10.72 11.72
C GLU A 159 -19.65 -12.11 11.74
N ARG A 160 -19.79 -12.89 10.65
CA ARG A 160 -19.20 -14.23 10.53
C ARG A 160 -17.67 -14.25 10.59
N ILE A 161 -17.01 -13.17 10.20
CA ILE A 161 -15.55 -13.04 10.26
C ILE A 161 -15.08 -12.33 11.55
N ASN A 162 -15.83 -12.45 12.65
CA ASN A 162 -15.55 -11.77 13.91
C ASN A 162 -15.45 -10.24 13.74
N GLY A 163 -16.31 -9.69 12.89
CA GLY A 163 -16.31 -8.28 12.53
C GLY A 163 -17.24 -7.41 13.37
N GLN A 164 -16.94 -6.11 13.37
CA GLN A 164 -17.81 -5.04 13.86
C GLN A 164 -17.87 -3.92 12.84
N LEU A 165 -19.07 -3.53 12.44
CA LEU A 165 -19.28 -2.41 11.52
C LEU A 165 -19.56 -1.10 12.28
N PHE A 166 -19.04 -0.02 11.72
CA PHE A 166 -19.29 1.36 12.12
C PHE A 166 -19.74 2.15 10.90
N VAL A 167 -20.60 3.13 11.12
CA VAL A 167 -21.13 4.00 10.05
C VAL A 167 -20.81 5.44 10.42
N GLY A 168 -20.25 6.15 9.45
CA GLY A 168 -20.00 7.58 9.53
C GLY A 168 -18.74 7.98 8.74
N MET A 169 -18.75 9.20 8.23
CA MET A 169 -17.62 9.77 7.52
C MET A 169 -16.43 10.02 8.46
N ILE A 170 -15.26 9.48 8.13
CA ILE A 170 -14.02 9.70 8.90
C ILE A 170 -13.26 10.92 8.34
N PRO A 171 -12.75 11.84 9.18
CA PRO A 171 -12.89 11.92 10.64
C PRO A 171 -14.09 12.75 11.12
N LYS A 172 -14.96 13.23 10.21
CA LYS A 172 -15.97 14.27 10.49
C LYS A 172 -17.09 13.83 11.43
N GLU A 173 -17.61 12.61 11.24
CA GLU A 173 -18.73 12.06 12.00
C GLU A 173 -18.27 11.03 13.02
N ILE A 174 -17.27 10.22 12.66
CA ILE A 174 -16.61 9.26 13.54
C ILE A 174 -15.09 9.36 13.37
N SER A 175 -14.33 8.98 14.40
CA SER A 175 -12.87 8.90 14.33
C SER A 175 -12.41 7.46 14.53
N ILE A 176 -11.22 7.13 14.03
CA ILE A 176 -10.62 5.80 14.22
C ILE A 176 -10.45 5.52 15.73
N SER A 177 -10.09 6.53 16.52
CA SER A 177 -10.00 6.45 17.98
C SER A 177 -11.35 6.11 18.63
N SER A 178 -12.46 6.72 18.19
CA SER A 178 -13.78 6.44 18.78
C SER A 178 -14.26 5.03 18.47
N MET A 179 -13.96 4.50 17.28
CA MET A 179 -14.23 3.11 16.92
C MET A 179 -13.47 2.14 17.83
N LEU A 180 -12.16 2.37 18.01
CA LEU A 180 -11.32 1.51 18.83
C LEU A 180 -11.77 1.50 20.30
N LYS A 181 -12.12 2.68 20.85
CA LYS A 181 -12.68 2.83 22.21
C LYS A 181 -14.01 2.08 22.36
N LYS A 182 -14.93 2.23 21.40
CA LYS A 182 -16.24 1.57 21.42
C LYS A 182 -16.16 0.05 21.27
N ALA A 183 -15.12 -0.46 20.59
CA ALA A 183 -14.83 -1.89 20.49
C ALA A 183 -13.99 -2.43 21.67
N GLU A 184 -13.69 -1.59 22.67
CA GLU A 184 -12.87 -1.93 23.83
C GLU A 184 -11.48 -2.49 23.46
N ARG A 185 -10.91 -1.98 22.38
CA ARG A 185 -9.57 -2.34 21.89
C ARG A 185 -8.55 -1.25 22.26
N ARG A 186 -7.27 -1.60 22.27
CA ARG A 186 -6.19 -0.69 22.70
C ARG A 186 -5.04 -0.58 21.70
N GLU A 187 -4.90 -1.55 20.80
CA GLU A 187 -3.83 -1.61 19.82
C GLU A 187 -4.36 -2.21 18.53
N VAL A 188 -3.70 -1.88 17.42
CA VAL A 188 -4.04 -2.35 16.08
C VAL A 188 -2.83 -3.05 15.46
N GLU A 189 -3.03 -4.28 15.00
CA GLU A 189 -1.99 -5.01 14.29
C GLU A 189 -1.91 -4.47 12.86
N LEU A 190 -3.05 -4.45 12.15
CA LEU A 190 -3.13 -4.06 10.74
C LEU A 190 -4.23 -3.00 10.53
N LEU A 191 -3.89 -1.90 9.87
CA LEU A 191 -4.80 -0.79 9.58
C LEU A 191 -4.84 -0.52 8.07
N LYS A 192 -5.95 -0.89 7.41
CA LYS A 192 -6.28 -0.47 6.04
C LYS A 192 -7.05 0.86 6.06
N ILE A 193 -6.63 1.81 5.23
CA ILE A 193 -7.28 3.12 5.05
C ILE A 193 -7.47 3.39 3.57
N ASP A 194 -8.72 3.59 3.19
CA ASP A 194 -9.10 3.92 1.82
C ASP A 194 -10.39 4.77 1.85
N ILE A 195 -10.26 6.06 2.15
CA ILE A 195 -11.42 6.90 2.53
C ILE A 195 -11.48 8.23 1.77
N GLU A 196 -11.04 8.23 0.52
CA GLU A 196 -11.32 9.30 -0.46
C GLU A 196 -10.92 10.72 0.02
N GLY A 197 -9.73 10.86 0.59
CA GLY A 197 -9.18 12.12 1.11
C GLY A 197 -9.32 12.30 2.62
N GLY A 198 -10.17 11.53 3.29
CA GLY A 198 -10.30 11.55 4.75
C GLY A 198 -9.01 11.18 5.50
N GLU A 199 -8.08 10.50 4.82
CA GLU A 199 -6.81 10.07 5.39
C GLU A 199 -5.93 11.23 5.87
N HIS A 200 -5.99 12.39 5.20
CA HIS A 200 -5.19 13.59 5.50
C HIS A 200 -5.44 14.15 6.89
N GLU A 201 -6.67 14.00 7.39
CA GLU A 201 -7.08 14.50 8.70
C GLU A 201 -7.27 13.35 9.71
N GLY A 202 -7.64 12.16 9.23
CA GLY A 202 -8.01 11.04 10.09
C GLY A 202 -6.82 10.25 10.67
N LEU A 203 -5.71 10.13 9.95
CA LEU A 203 -4.63 9.22 10.34
C LEU A 203 -3.81 9.75 11.53
N GLU A 204 -3.28 10.98 11.45
CA GLU A 204 -2.31 11.47 12.44
C GLU A 204 -2.85 11.49 13.88
N PRO A 205 -4.08 11.97 14.15
CA PRO A 205 -4.63 11.96 15.50
C PRO A 205 -4.68 10.55 16.10
N PHE A 206 -4.92 9.53 15.27
CA PHE A 206 -5.01 8.14 15.70
C PHE A 206 -3.65 7.54 16.06
N ILE A 207 -2.68 7.60 15.14
CA ILE A 207 -1.35 6.98 15.34
C ILE A 207 -0.49 7.70 16.39
N ARG A 208 -0.90 8.91 16.80
CA ARG A 208 -0.33 9.62 17.95
C ARG A 208 -0.75 9.01 19.29
N GLU A 209 -1.99 8.53 19.39
CA GLU A 209 -2.58 8.00 20.63
C GLU A 209 -2.44 6.47 20.71
N TYR A 210 -2.44 5.78 19.57
CA TYR A 210 -2.54 4.33 19.49
C TYR A 210 -1.38 3.68 18.75
N ARG A 211 -0.97 2.51 19.25
CA ARG A 211 -0.01 1.65 18.57
C ARG A 211 -0.67 0.97 17.37
N VAL A 212 -0.03 1.12 16.21
CA VAL A 212 -0.35 0.41 14.97
C VAL A 212 0.91 -0.27 14.46
N CYS A 213 0.85 -1.55 14.08
CA CYS A 213 2.02 -2.25 13.54
C CYS A 213 2.20 -2.06 12.04
N GLN A 214 1.17 -2.26 11.24
CA GLN A 214 1.21 -2.03 9.79
C GLN A 214 0.07 -1.13 9.35
N ILE A 215 0.36 -0.23 8.42
CA ILE A 215 -0.60 0.67 7.77
C ILE A 215 -0.58 0.39 6.28
N PHE A 216 -1.77 0.19 5.71
CA PHE A 216 -2.00 0.08 4.26
C PHE A 216 -2.94 1.20 3.87
N ILE A 217 -2.42 2.21 3.21
CA ILE A 217 -3.14 3.46 2.99
C ILE A 217 -3.12 3.82 1.52
N GLU A 218 -4.30 4.01 0.93
CA GLU A 218 -4.41 4.78 -0.29
C GLU A 218 -4.42 6.28 0.06
N VAL A 219 -3.49 7.02 -0.54
CA VAL A 219 -3.44 8.47 -0.37
C VAL A 219 -3.93 9.11 -1.65
N HIS A 220 -4.84 10.06 -1.51
CA HIS A 220 -5.37 10.90 -2.58
C HIS A 220 -4.67 12.26 -2.58
N GLY A 221 -4.40 12.84 -3.75
CA GLY A 221 -4.07 14.28 -3.84
C GLY A 221 -2.81 14.57 -4.64
N THR A 222 -2.23 15.74 -4.43
CA THR A 222 -1.04 16.23 -5.13
C THR A 222 0.23 15.55 -4.63
N PRO A 223 1.35 15.57 -5.40
CA PRO A 223 2.64 15.08 -4.93
C PRO A 223 3.08 15.68 -3.58
N SER A 224 2.71 16.93 -3.31
CA SER A 224 3.01 17.60 -2.04
C SER A 224 2.18 17.08 -0.87
N GLU A 225 0.92 16.73 -1.09
CA GLU A 225 0.04 16.12 -0.09
C GLU A 225 0.47 14.68 0.22
N HIS A 226 0.83 13.91 -0.81
CA HIS A 226 1.47 12.61 -0.62
C HIS A 226 2.75 12.72 0.21
N MET A 227 3.64 13.66 -0.14
CA MET A 227 4.86 13.90 0.62
C MET A 227 4.56 14.20 2.09
N ARG A 228 3.60 15.09 2.36
CA ARG A 228 3.19 15.42 3.73
C ARG A 228 2.69 14.18 4.48
N MET A 229 1.88 13.34 3.84
CA MET A 229 1.39 12.10 4.44
C MET A 229 2.53 11.12 4.76
N LEU A 230 3.47 10.92 3.82
CA LEU A 230 4.66 10.09 4.05
C LEU A 230 5.51 10.65 5.22
N GLN A 231 5.68 11.97 5.30
CA GLN A 231 6.39 12.63 6.39
C GLN A 231 5.70 12.45 7.74
N THR A 232 4.36 12.51 7.76
CA THR A 232 3.55 12.19 8.95
C THR A 232 3.83 10.77 9.40
N MET A 233 3.79 9.78 8.51
CA MET A 233 4.08 8.39 8.90
C MET A 233 5.54 8.20 9.35
N ALA A 234 6.50 8.83 8.68
CA ALA A 234 7.92 8.81 9.07
C ALA A 234 8.17 9.43 10.45
N LYS A 235 7.42 10.49 10.82
CA LYS A 235 7.46 11.11 12.16
C LYS A 235 7.12 10.11 13.26
N TYR A 236 6.18 9.19 13.01
CA TYR A 236 5.79 8.12 13.95
C TYR A 236 6.56 6.80 13.72
N ASN A 237 7.70 6.86 13.03
CA ASN A 237 8.62 5.73 12.79
C ASN A 237 7.97 4.56 12.02
N PHE A 238 7.11 4.88 11.05
CA PHE A 238 6.70 3.94 10.02
C PHE A 238 7.67 3.99 8.85
N ARG A 239 7.92 2.83 8.24
CA ARG A 239 8.79 2.65 7.07
C ARG A 239 8.07 1.97 5.94
N ILE A 240 8.28 2.50 4.74
CA ILE A 240 7.64 2.00 3.53
C ILE A 240 8.26 0.66 3.14
N PHE A 241 7.43 -0.37 2.94
CA PHE A 241 7.85 -1.66 2.38
C PHE A 241 7.13 -2.01 1.07
N ASN A 242 6.11 -1.24 0.69
CA ASN A 242 5.45 -1.35 -0.61
C ASN A 242 4.95 0.01 -1.11
N VAL A 243 4.97 0.20 -2.43
CA VAL A 243 4.43 1.36 -3.14
C VAL A 243 3.70 0.83 -4.38
N GLU A 244 2.43 1.15 -4.54
CA GLU A 244 1.59 0.70 -5.66
C GLU A 244 0.74 1.87 -6.17
N PRO A 245 1.15 2.54 -7.27
CA PRO A 245 0.32 3.55 -7.92
C PRO A 245 -1.01 2.96 -8.37
N ASN A 246 -2.13 3.60 -8.04
CA ASN A 246 -3.45 3.11 -8.44
C ASN A 246 -3.64 3.30 -9.96
N PRO A 247 -3.92 2.25 -10.75
CA PRO A 247 -4.12 2.39 -12.19
C PRO A 247 -5.42 3.10 -12.59
N TYR A 248 -6.40 3.18 -11.69
CA TYR A 248 -7.71 3.80 -11.89
C TYR A 248 -7.78 5.25 -11.37
N CYS A 249 -6.84 5.65 -10.51
CA CYS A 249 -6.72 7.00 -10.00
C CYS A 249 -5.30 7.57 -10.25
N SER A 250 -5.20 8.52 -11.19
CA SER A 250 -3.91 9.08 -11.61
C SER A 250 -3.18 9.87 -10.52
N ASN A 251 -3.93 10.32 -9.50
CA ASN A 251 -3.45 11.06 -8.35
C ASN A 251 -3.57 10.28 -7.03
N CYS A 252 -3.71 8.95 -7.10
CA CYS A 252 -3.73 8.08 -5.93
C CYS A 252 -2.57 7.09 -5.98
N CYS A 253 -2.10 6.71 -4.79
CA CYS A 253 -1.07 5.71 -4.64
C CYS A 253 -1.24 5.02 -3.29
N GLU A 254 -1.10 3.70 -3.32
CA GLU A 254 -1.12 2.89 -2.12
C GLU A 254 0.29 2.73 -1.54
N TYR A 255 0.37 2.88 -0.23
CA TYR A 255 1.58 2.66 0.53
C TYR A 255 1.32 1.61 1.60
N SER A 256 2.25 0.66 1.71
CA SER A 256 2.27 -0.27 2.85
C SER A 256 3.48 0.04 3.70
N LEU A 257 3.23 0.27 4.99
CA LEU A 257 4.23 0.70 5.94
C LEU A 257 4.20 -0.16 7.19
N ILE A 258 5.36 -0.30 7.82
CA ILE A 258 5.53 -1.02 9.08
C ILE A 258 6.22 -0.13 10.10
N GLN A 259 5.74 -0.20 11.34
CA GLN A 259 6.31 0.53 12.47
C GLN A 259 7.61 -0.16 12.93
N ASP A 260 8.66 0.63 13.21
CA ASP A 260 10.01 0.13 13.56
C ASP A 260 10.03 -0.95 14.66
N SER A 261 9.29 -0.75 15.75
CA SER A 261 9.15 -1.70 16.88
C SER A 261 8.28 -2.94 16.58
N CYS A 262 7.68 -3.04 15.39
CA CYS A 262 6.98 -4.25 14.94
C CYS A 262 7.80 -5.07 13.94
N MET A 263 8.94 -4.57 13.46
CA MET A 263 9.70 -5.24 12.40
C MET A 263 10.12 -6.66 12.78
N ASP A 264 10.61 -6.87 14.00
CA ASP A 264 11.01 -8.20 14.48
C ASP A 264 9.83 -9.18 14.47
N GLN A 265 8.65 -8.73 14.90
CA GLN A 265 7.44 -9.56 14.92
C GLN A 265 7.10 -10.06 13.51
N TYR A 266 7.19 -9.19 12.51
CA TYR A 266 6.82 -9.51 11.13
C TYR A 266 7.98 -10.03 10.28
N GLY A 267 9.18 -10.18 10.85
CA GLY A 267 10.37 -10.64 10.12
C GLY A 267 10.85 -9.64 9.06
N VAL A 268 10.64 -8.35 9.31
CA VAL A 268 11.07 -7.27 8.41
C VAL A 268 12.51 -6.88 8.70
N TYR A 269 13.27 -6.69 7.62
CA TYR A 269 14.63 -6.17 7.70
C TYR A 269 14.63 -4.65 7.49
N PRO A 270 15.14 -3.84 8.44
CA PRO A 270 15.17 -2.40 8.30
C PRO A 270 16.18 -1.97 7.23
N LEU A 271 15.74 -1.15 6.27
CA LEU A 271 16.65 -0.43 5.37
C LEU A 271 16.98 0.94 5.99
N VAL A 272 17.09 1.97 5.15
CA VAL A 272 17.46 3.33 5.56
C VAL A 272 16.26 4.25 5.37
N PRO A 273 15.92 5.12 6.36
CA PRO A 273 14.92 6.16 6.18
C PRO A 273 15.34 7.12 5.06
N ILE A 274 14.43 7.35 4.12
CA ILE A 274 14.59 8.21 2.93
C ILE A 274 13.64 9.40 3.03
N VAL A 275 12.41 9.20 3.50
CA VAL A 275 11.43 10.26 3.68
C VAL A 275 11.96 11.22 4.76
N PRO A 276 12.20 12.50 4.43
CA PRO A 276 12.76 13.46 5.38
C PRO A 276 11.74 13.75 6.47
N LYS A 277 12.12 13.51 7.73
CA LYS A 277 11.29 13.90 8.87
C LYS A 277 11.21 15.42 8.94
N VAL A 278 10.00 15.95 9.11
CA VAL A 278 9.82 17.37 9.43
C VAL A 278 10.06 17.51 10.93
N GLU A 279 11.18 18.11 11.31
CA GLU A 279 11.37 18.62 12.67
C GLU A 279 10.48 19.85 12.83
N PHE A 280 9.59 19.82 13.81
CA PHE A 280 8.76 20.96 14.22
C PHE A 280 9.23 21.46 15.57
#